data_AF-A0A9P1FEE7-F1
#
_entry.id   AF-A0A9P1FEE7-F1
#
_cell.length_a   1.000
_cell.length_b   1.000
_cell.length_c   1.000
_cell.angle_alpha   90.00
_cell.angle_beta   90.00
_cell.angle_gamma   90.00
#
_symmetry.space_group_name_H-M   'P 1'
#
loop_
_entity.id
_entity.type
_entity.pdbx_description
1 polymer ?
#
loop_
_entity_poly.entity_id
_entity_poly.type
_entity_poly.pdbx_seq_one_letter_code
_entity_poly.pdbx_strand_id
1 'polypeptide(L)'
;MSFVAVMTAAAFWLAAWYFAGAVLKKWLMDYDTAFLGVTVSVDRIALNPWFGTLLVTNLTVGNPPGYGSAHLASVGRLFVDVDMGGLVKSLGHRLTVDKVHVQNVDVVYERSLSTSNVEDVLKHLGVIQSSTGAASSPSGPSWPLDFRIHQVNTSDVWVHVARRLGVFLNF
;
A
#
# COMPACT_ATOMS: atom_id res chain seq x y z
N MET A 1 33.34 -8.26 31.26
CA MET A 1 33.23 -7.80 29.84
C MET A 1 34.01 -6.51 29.71
N SER A 2 35.00 -6.44 28.82
CA SER A 2 35.85 -5.25 28.65
C SER A 2 35.05 -4.10 28.03
N PHE A 3 35.36 -2.85 28.44
CA PHE A 3 34.71 -1.63 27.91
C PHE A 3 34.71 -1.57 26.38
N VAL A 4 35.79 -2.04 25.76
CA VAL A 4 35.94 -2.15 24.29
C VAL A 4 34.86 -3.05 23.67
N ALA A 5 34.53 -4.19 24.29
CA ALA A 5 33.51 -5.11 23.78
C ALA A 5 32.09 -4.52 23.85
N VAL A 6 31.83 -3.66 24.85
CA VAL A 6 30.53 -2.96 24.95
C VAL A 6 30.42 -1.89 23.88
N MET A 7 31.50 -1.13 23.63
CA MET A 7 31.52 -0.10 22.59
C MET A 7 31.35 -0.67 21.18
N THR A 8 32.01 -1.79 20.86
CA THR A 8 31.86 -2.42 19.55
C THR A 8 30.46 -2.99 19.33
N ALA A 9 29.88 -3.63 20.35
CA ALA A 9 28.51 -4.12 20.29
C ALA A 9 27.49 -2.98 20.11
N ALA A 10 27.68 -1.87 20.83
CA ALA A 10 26.82 -0.68 20.69
C ALA A 10 26.94 -0.04 19.30
N ALA A 11 28.16 0.09 18.77
CA ALA A 11 28.38 0.62 17.43
C ALA A 11 27.76 -0.27 16.34
N PHE A 12 27.87 -1.59 16.49
CA PHE A 12 27.22 -2.55 15.59
C PHE A 12 25.69 -2.43 15.63
N TRP A 13 25.10 -2.35 16.82
CA TRP A 13 23.66 -2.17 16.99
C TRP A 13 23.15 -0.87 16.36
N LEU A 14 23.88 0.23 16.56
CA LEU A 14 23.53 1.52 15.99
C LEU A 14 23.61 1.48 14.45
N ALA A 15 24.65 0.86 13.90
CA ALA A 15 24.81 0.70 12.46
C ALA A 15 23.68 -0.15 11.87
N ALA A 16 23.35 -1.30 12.49
CA ALA A 16 22.28 -2.16 12.04
C ALA A 16 20.92 -1.44 12.05
N TRP A 17 20.65 -0.63 13.09
CA TRP A 17 19.44 0.19 13.18
C TRP A 17 19.36 1.24 12.08
N TYR A 18 20.47 1.93 11.80
CA TYR A 18 20.56 2.89 10.72
C TYR A 18 20.30 2.25 9.34
N PHE A 19 20.89 1.07 9.09
CA PHE A 19 20.67 0.31 7.86
C PHE A 19 19.21 -0.12 7.70
N ALA A 20 18.55 -0.59 8.76
CA ALA A 20 17.14 -0.97 8.72
C ALA A 20 16.24 0.22 8.30
N GLY A 21 16.48 1.40 8.85
CA GLY A 21 15.78 2.61 8.44
C GLY A 21 16.04 3.00 6.98
N ALA A 22 17.28 2.87 6.51
CA ALA A 22 17.63 3.13 5.11
C ALA A 22 16.93 2.17 4.13
N VAL A 23 16.86 0.88 4.49
CA VAL A 23 16.14 -0.14 3.71
C VAL A 23 14.66 0.20 3.65
N LEU A 24 14.00 0.47 4.78
CA LEU A 24 12.58 0.84 4.81
C LEU A 24 12.30 2.06 3.92
N LYS A 25 13.13 3.10 4.02
CA LYS A 25 12.99 4.30 3.18
C LYS A 25 13.10 3.97 1.70
N LYS A 26 14.08 3.15 1.31
CA LYS A 26 14.25 2.72 -0.08
C LYS A 26 13.02 1.96 -0.58
N TRP A 27 12.52 1.00 0.18
CA TRP A 27 11.31 0.25 -0.16
C TRP A 27 10.10 1.15 -0.37
N LEU A 28 9.92 2.16 0.50
CA LEU A 28 8.82 3.10 0.33
C LEU A 28 8.95 3.95 -0.94
N MET A 29 10.17 4.35 -1.29
CA MET A 29 10.45 5.09 -2.53
C MET A 29 10.30 4.22 -3.77
N ASP A 30 10.61 2.92 -3.67
CA ASP A 30 10.41 1.97 -4.76
C ASP A 30 8.91 1.61 -4.94
N TYR A 31 8.10 1.73 -3.87
CA TYR A 31 6.63 1.57 -3.88
C TYR A 31 5.88 2.84 -4.33
N ASP A 32 6.42 3.57 -5.30
CA ASP A 32 5.77 4.73 -5.91
C ASP A 32 4.74 4.31 -6.97
N THR A 33 3.79 5.21 -7.24
CA THR A 33 2.61 5.27 -8.13
C THR A 33 2.53 4.32 -9.34
N ALA A 34 3.66 3.82 -9.85
CA ALA A 34 3.75 2.89 -10.97
C ALA A 34 3.02 1.55 -10.74
N PHE A 35 2.89 1.08 -9.50
CA PHE A 35 2.20 -0.19 -9.22
C PHE A 35 0.67 -0.10 -9.38
N LEU A 36 0.07 1.07 -9.13
CA LEU A 36 -1.39 1.18 -9.04
C LEU A 36 -2.08 1.41 -10.40
N GLY A 37 -1.34 1.78 -11.45
CA GLY A 37 -1.90 2.01 -12.80
C GLY A 37 -2.92 3.15 -12.89
N VAL A 38 -3.14 3.88 -11.79
CA VAL A 38 -4.06 5.02 -11.66
C VAL A 38 -3.35 6.15 -10.93
N THR A 39 -3.78 7.39 -11.19
CA THR A 39 -3.22 8.57 -10.53
C THR A 39 -3.50 8.52 -9.03
N VAL A 40 -2.46 8.36 -8.22
CA VAL A 40 -2.56 8.48 -6.76
C VAL A 40 -2.07 9.87 -6.36
N SER A 41 -2.90 10.60 -5.65
CA SER A 41 -2.56 11.89 -5.05
C SER A 41 -2.45 11.73 -3.55
N VAL A 42 -1.40 12.28 -2.95
CA VAL A 42 -1.16 12.22 -1.51
C VAL A 42 -0.73 13.59 -1.04
N ASP A 43 -1.44 14.14 -0.05
CA ASP A 43 -1.12 15.48 0.48
C ASP A 43 0.14 15.45 1.35
N ARG A 44 0.25 14.44 2.21
CA ARG A 44 1.34 14.34 3.17
C ARG A 44 1.74 12.90 3.43
N ILE A 45 3.05 12.67 3.30
CA ILE A 45 3.72 11.44 3.73
C ILE A 45 4.71 11.82 4.82
N ALA A 46 4.55 11.24 6.00
CA ALA A 46 5.50 11.33 7.10
C ALA A 46 6.04 9.94 7.40
N LEU A 47 7.24 9.66 6.91
CA LEU A 47 7.98 8.44 7.22
C LEU A 47 8.93 8.72 8.38
N ASN A 48 8.90 7.86 9.39
CA ASN A 48 9.89 7.80 10.45
C ASN A 48 10.66 6.48 10.37
N PRO A 49 11.80 6.45 9.66
CA PRO A 49 12.58 5.23 9.48
C PRO A 49 13.18 4.70 10.79
N TRP A 50 13.30 5.55 11.79
CA TRP A 50 13.87 5.17 13.08
C TRP A 50 12.90 4.34 13.92
N PHE A 51 11.62 4.71 13.91
CA PHE A 51 10.58 3.96 14.62
C PHE A 51 9.83 2.98 13.72
N GLY A 52 10.11 2.98 12.42
CA GLY A 52 9.42 2.11 11.48
C GLY A 52 7.99 2.53 11.17
N THR A 53 7.63 3.79 11.46
CA THR A 53 6.26 4.26 11.30
C THR A 53 6.10 5.08 10.03
N LEU A 54 4.99 4.87 9.34
CA LEU A 54 4.60 5.59 8.13
C LEU A 54 3.20 6.14 8.33
N LEU A 55 3.06 7.46 8.21
CA LEU A 55 1.78 8.14 8.23
C LEU A 55 1.55 8.80 6.88
N VAL A 56 0.46 8.40 6.22
CA VAL A 56 -0.02 8.98 4.98
C VAL A 56 -1.36 9.67 5.27
N THR A 57 -1.49 10.91 4.83
CA THR A 57 -2.72 11.72 5.03
C THR A 57 -3.28 12.14 3.67
N ASN A 58 -4.59 12.05 3.53
CA ASN A 58 -5.36 12.35 2.32
C ASN A 58 -4.79 11.67 1.08
N LEU A 59 -4.81 10.33 1.09
CA LEU A 59 -4.50 9.55 -0.10
C LEU A 59 -5.75 9.44 -0.96
N THR A 60 -5.70 9.95 -2.18
CA THR A 60 -6.79 9.86 -3.14
C THR A 60 -6.35 9.04 -4.34
N VAL A 61 -7.10 7.99 -4.66
CA VAL A 61 -6.93 7.14 -5.82
C VAL A 61 -7.88 7.62 -6.91
N GLY A 62 -7.31 8.11 -8.00
CA GLY A 62 -8.03 8.57 -9.17
C GLY A 62 -8.80 7.44 -9.87
N ASN A 63 -9.78 7.85 -10.67
CA ASN A 63 -10.60 6.92 -11.44
C ASN A 63 -9.89 6.57 -12.76
N PRO A 64 -9.95 5.31 -13.23
CA PRO A 64 -9.59 5.00 -14.61
C PRO A 64 -10.44 5.80 -15.62
N PRO A 65 -9.98 5.94 -16.87
CA PRO A 65 -10.73 6.65 -17.91
C PRO A 65 -12.09 5.97 -18.18
N GLY A 66 -13.13 6.78 -18.37
CA GLY A 66 -14.48 6.28 -18.75
C GLY A 66 -15.54 6.34 -17.63
N TYR A 67 -15.19 6.85 -16.45
CA TYR A 67 -16.07 6.98 -15.30
C TYR A 67 -16.29 8.44 -14.90
N GLY A 68 -17.46 8.76 -14.35
CA GLY A 68 -17.89 10.12 -14.01
C GLY A 68 -17.56 10.56 -12.59
N SER A 69 -17.24 9.64 -11.68
CA SER A 69 -16.86 9.99 -10.31
C SER A 69 -15.48 10.63 -10.25
N ALA A 70 -15.32 11.62 -9.36
CA ALA A 70 -14.08 12.40 -9.22
C ALA A 70 -12.88 11.54 -8.79
N HIS A 71 -13.12 10.47 -8.03
CA HIS A 71 -12.11 9.53 -7.57
C HIS A 71 -12.74 8.13 -7.43
N LEU A 72 -11.88 7.10 -7.37
CA LEU A 72 -12.27 5.71 -7.10
C LEU A 72 -12.31 5.45 -5.60
N ALA A 73 -11.29 5.91 -4.89
CA ALA A 73 -11.18 5.76 -3.45
C ALA A 73 -10.41 6.95 -2.85
N SER A 74 -10.76 7.34 -1.64
CA SER A 74 -10.06 8.31 -0.83
C SER A 74 -9.85 7.73 0.57
N VAL A 75 -8.71 8.03 1.17
CA VAL A 75 -8.32 7.58 2.50
C VAL A 75 -7.80 8.81 3.23
N GLY A 76 -8.55 9.26 4.23
CA GLY A 76 -8.17 10.44 5.01
C GLY A 76 -6.87 10.22 5.80
N ARG A 77 -6.68 9.04 6.40
CA ARG A 77 -5.44 8.71 7.11
C ARG A 77 -5.10 7.23 7.02
N LEU A 78 -3.86 6.93 6.65
CA LEU A 78 -3.27 5.60 6.67
C LEU A 78 -2.04 5.64 7.58
N PHE A 79 -2.05 4.82 8.62
CA PHE A 79 -0.92 4.64 9.53
C PHE A 79 -0.40 3.19 9.41
N VAL A 80 0.90 3.05 9.26
CA VAL A 80 1.57 1.76 9.15
C VAL A 80 2.71 1.72 10.15
N ASP A 81 2.78 0.64 10.92
CA ASP A 81 3.78 0.38 11.94
C ASP A 81 4.53 -0.90 11.59
N VAL A 82 5.84 -0.79 11.45
CA VAL A 82 6.73 -1.86 10.99
C VAL A 82 7.63 -2.30 12.15
N ASP A 83 7.74 -3.61 12.35
CA ASP A 83 8.63 -4.22 13.34
C ASP A 83 10.11 -4.01 12.95
N MET A 84 10.68 -2.87 13.38
CA MET A 84 12.10 -2.56 13.21
C MET A 84 12.99 -3.56 13.94
N GLY A 85 12.54 -4.12 15.06
CA GLY A 85 13.29 -5.12 15.81
C GLY A 85 13.45 -6.42 15.03
N GLY A 86 12.37 -6.91 14.42
CA GLY A 86 12.36 -8.05 13.51
C GLY A 86 13.18 -7.79 12.24
N LEU A 87 13.11 -6.58 11.70
CA LEU A 87 13.89 -6.18 10.52
C LEU A 87 15.39 -6.20 10.81
N VAL A 88 15.83 -5.64 11.95
CA VAL A 88 17.24 -5.65 12.36
C VAL A 88 17.72 -7.06 12.70
N LYS A 89 16.93 -7.85 13.45
CA LYS A 89 17.29 -9.24 13.81
C LYS A 89 17.42 -10.16 12.60
N SER A 90 16.64 -9.92 11.55
CA SER A 90 16.71 -10.67 10.31
C SER A 90 17.75 -10.13 9.33
N LEU A 91 18.55 -9.14 9.72
CA LEU A 91 19.52 -8.46 8.85
C LEU A 91 18.88 -7.90 7.56
N GLY A 92 17.60 -7.50 7.64
CA GLY A 92 16.86 -6.97 6.49
C GLY A 92 16.15 -8.03 5.62
N HIS A 93 16.17 -9.31 5.98
CA HIS A 93 15.54 -10.39 5.19
C HIS A 93 14.06 -10.62 5.51
N ARG A 94 13.55 -10.08 6.63
CA ARG A 94 12.15 -10.19 7.02
C ARG A 94 11.61 -8.80 7.34
N LEU A 95 10.54 -8.42 6.64
CA LEU A 95 9.81 -7.19 6.89
C LEU A 95 8.44 -7.56 7.45
N THR A 96 8.21 -7.25 8.72
CA THR A 96 6.95 -7.51 9.39
C THR A 96 6.27 -6.20 9.72
N VAL A 97 5.04 -6.04 9.27
CA VAL A 97 4.16 -4.91 9.57
C VAL A 97 3.28 -5.32 10.73
N ASP A 98 3.48 -4.68 11.88
CA ASP A 98 2.72 -5.00 13.10
C ASP A 98 1.28 -4.51 13.00
N LYS A 99 1.11 -3.26 12.53
CA LYS A 99 -0.22 -2.64 12.47
C LYS A 99 -0.36 -1.79 11.23
N VAL A 100 -1.46 -1.98 10.53
CA VAL A 100 -1.98 -1.06 9.52
C VAL A 100 -3.30 -0.51 10.04
N HIS A 101 -3.42 0.80 10.16
CA HIS A 101 -4.66 1.47 10.53
C HIS A 101 -5.08 2.41 9.41
N VAL A 102 -6.22 2.12 8.80
CA VAL A 102 -6.82 2.94 7.74
C VAL A 102 -8.06 3.64 8.28
N GLN A 103 -8.16 4.96 8.11
CA GLN A 103 -9.22 5.80 8.65
C GLN A 103 -9.83 6.68 7.57
N ASN A 104 -11.14 6.92 7.68
CA ASN A 104 -11.90 7.76 6.75
C ASN A 104 -11.73 7.28 5.31
N VAL A 105 -12.11 6.02 5.09
CA VAL A 105 -12.06 5.41 3.77
C VAL A 105 -13.36 5.73 3.06
N ASP A 106 -13.28 6.41 1.93
CA ASP A 106 -14.39 6.66 1.03
C ASP A 106 -14.12 5.90 -0.27
N VAL A 107 -15.01 5.01 -0.68
CA VAL A 107 -14.91 4.28 -1.94
C VAL A 107 -16.12 4.58 -2.79
N VAL A 108 -15.88 5.07 -4.01
CA VAL A 108 -16.93 5.31 -4.99
C VAL A 108 -16.92 4.18 -6.00
N TYR A 109 -17.88 3.27 -5.85
CA TYR A 109 -18.13 2.20 -6.78
C TYR A 109 -19.06 2.68 -7.91
N GLU A 110 -18.52 2.85 -9.11
CA GLU A 110 -19.27 3.24 -10.29
C GLU A 110 -19.38 2.05 -11.25
N ARG A 111 -20.62 1.73 -11.62
CA ARG A 111 -20.91 0.66 -12.58
C ARG A 111 -21.24 1.24 -13.95
N SER A 112 -20.48 0.81 -14.95
CA SER A 112 -20.74 1.02 -16.37
C SER A 112 -21.71 -0.06 -16.90
N LEU A 113 -22.01 -0.03 -18.19
CA LEU A 113 -22.96 -0.95 -18.84
C LEU A 113 -22.53 -2.43 -18.72
N SER A 114 -21.22 -2.70 -18.77
CA SER A 114 -20.65 -4.06 -18.75
C SER A 114 -19.56 -4.29 -17.69
N THR A 115 -18.96 -3.24 -17.12
CA THR A 115 -17.86 -3.31 -16.14
C THR A 115 -18.08 -2.33 -14.97
N SER A 116 -17.15 -2.30 -14.02
CA SER A 116 -17.10 -1.31 -12.95
C SER A 116 -15.71 -0.74 -12.79
N ASN A 117 -15.61 0.47 -12.23
CA ASN A 117 -14.33 1.15 -12.05
C ASN A 117 -13.35 0.35 -11.19
N VAL A 118 -13.84 -0.26 -10.10
CA VAL A 118 -13.05 -1.16 -9.26
C VAL A 118 -12.56 -2.37 -10.07
N GLU A 119 -13.42 -2.96 -10.89
CA GLU A 119 -13.06 -4.14 -11.69
C GLU A 119 -12.02 -3.82 -12.77
N ASP A 120 -12.13 -2.66 -13.42
CA ASP A 120 -11.15 -2.23 -14.43
C ASP A 120 -9.78 -1.93 -13.81
N VAL A 121 -9.75 -1.34 -12.60
CA VAL A 121 -8.49 -1.21 -11.84
C VAL A 121 -7.94 -2.58 -11.45
N LEU A 122 -8.76 -3.49 -10.91
CA LEU A 122 -8.31 -4.83 -10.53
C LEU A 122 -7.79 -5.65 -11.72
N LYS A 123 -8.35 -5.46 -12.92
CA LYS A 123 -7.84 -6.04 -14.17
C LYS A 123 -6.50 -5.44 -14.56
N HIS A 124 -6.33 -4.10 -14.47
CA HIS A 124 -5.03 -3.46 -14.71
C HIS A 124 -3.96 -3.92 -13.73
N LEU A 125 -4.33 -4.19 -12.48
CA LEU A 125 -3.42 -4.73 -11.47
C LEU A 125 -3.14 -6.24 -11.62
N GLY A 126 -3.79 -6.92 -12.58
CA GLY A 126 -3.65 -8.36 -12.78
C GLY A 126 -4.22 -9.22 -11.64
N VAL A 127 -5.01 -8.63 -10.73
CA VAL A 127 -5.63 -9.32 -9.58
C VAL A 127 -6.81 -10.17 -10.05
N ILE A 128 -7.56 -9.68 -11.03
CA ILE A 128 -8.63 -10.43 -11.67
C ILE A 128 -8.17 -10.80 -13.08
N GLN A 129 -7.72 -12.04 -13.26
CA GLN A 129 -7.56 -12.63 -14.58
C GLN A 129 -8.95 -13.05 -15.07
N SER A 130 -9.41 -12.48 -16.19
CA SER A 130 -10.59 -12.97 -16.91
C SER A 130 -10.41 -14.47 -17.14
N SER A 131 -11.34 -15.28 -16.64
CA SER A 131 -11.30 -16.74 -16.68
C SER A 131 -11.46 -17.28 -18.11
N THR A 132 -10.44 -17.09 -18.94
CA THR A 132 -10.28 -17.74 -20.25
C THR A 132 -8.81 -18.17 -20.38
N GLY A 133 -8.52 -19.38 -19.91
CA GLY A 133 -7.39 -20.20 -20.36
C GLY A 133 -6.01 -19.87 -19.80
N ALA A 134 -5.38 -20.90 -19.21
CA ALA A 134 -4.01 -20.98 -18.71
C ALA A 134 -3.70 -20.19 -17.43
N ALA A 135 -3.79 -20.91 -16.31
CA ALA A 135 -3.20 -20.52 -15.03
C ALA A 135 -1.67 -20.44 -15.15
N SER A 136 -1.17 -19.30 -15.59
CA SER A 136 0.08 -18.76 -15.06
C SER A 136 -0.32 -17.83 -13.92
N SER A 137 -0.15 -18.34 -12.69
CA SER A 137 -0.04 -17.49 -11.50
C SER A 137 0.79 -16.27 -11.89
N PRO A 138 0.36 -15.04 -11.58
CA PRO A 138 1.24 -13.90 -11.73
C PRO A 138 2.50 -14.27 -10.95
N SER A 139 3.64 -14.43 -11.65
CA SER A 139 4.94 -14.37 -11.01
C SER A 139 5.06 -12.93 -10.55
N GLY A 140 4.37 -12.62 -9.45
CA GLY A 140 4.65 -11.48 -8.61
C GLY A 140 6.14 -11.50 -8.29
N PRO A 141 6.74 -10.35 -7.98
CA PRO A 141 8.16 -10.26 -7.74
C PRO A 141 8.57 -11.39 -6.80
N SER A 142 9.52 -12.24 -7.21
CA SER A 142 10.10 -13.26 -6.34
C SER A 142 10.95 -12.54 -5.32
N TRP A 143 10.31 -11.88 -4.35
CA TRP A 143 11.02 -11.19 -3.31
C TRP A 143 11.69 -12.26 -2.44
N PRO A 144 13.02 -12.23 -2.24
CA PRO A 144 13.69 -13.12 -1.30
C PRO A 144 13.37 -12.78 0.17
N LEU A 145 12.36 -11.94 0.43
CA LEU A 145 12.20 -11.16 1.65
C LEU A 145 10.85 -11.45 2.30
N ASP A 146 10.82 -12.30 3.32
CA ASP A 146 9.61 -12.72 4.05
C ASP A 146 8.79 -11.50 4.52
N PHE A 147 7.72 -11.20 3.81
CA PHE A 147 6.81 -10.09 4.09
C PHE A 147 5.59 -10.57 4.86
N ARG A 148 5.34 -9.99 6.05
CA ARG A 148 4.22 -10.37 6.92
C ARG A 148 3.46 -9.15 7.40
N ILE A 149 2.13 -9.26 7.49
CA ILE A 149 1.26 -8.27 8.11
C ILE A 149 0.53 -8.95 9.26
N HIS A 150 0.68 -8.43 10.48
CA HIS A 150 0.04 -8.99 11.67
C HIS A 150 -1.40 -8.53 11.82
N GLN A 151 -1.65 -7.23 11.66
CA GLN A 151 -2.98 -6.67 11.88
C GLN A 151 -3.30 -5.55 10.90
N VAL A 152 -4.51 -5.59 10.35
CA VAL A 152 -5.10 -4.51 9.57
C VAL A 152 -6.38 -4.08 10.28
N ASN A 153 -6.47 -2.80 10.62
CA ASN A 153 -7.64 -2.17 11.20
C ASN A 153 -8.16 -1.10 10.25
N THR A 154 -9.48 -1.02 10.12
CA THR A 154 -10.15 -0.04 9.28
C THR A 154 -11.29 0.57 10.05
N SER A 155 -11.37 1.90 10.06
CA SER A 155 -12.39 2.66 10.77
C SER A 155 -12.95 3.76 9.87
N ASP A 156 -14.24 4.05 10.03
CA ASP A 156 -14.98 5.09 9.29
C ASP A 156 -14.92 4.85 7.78
N VAL A 157 -15.60 3.78 7.34
CA VAL A 157 -15.67 3.38 5.93
C VAL A 157 -17.02 3.76 5.33
N TRP A 158 -16.97 4.51 4.24
CA TRP A 158 -18.11 4.94 3.44
C TRP A 158 -17.99 4.34 2.05
N VAL A 159 -19.09 3.79 1.56
CA VAL A 159 -19.16 3.23 0.20
C VAL A 159 -20.31 3.91 -0.52
N HIS A 160 -19.98 4.61 -1.60
CA HIS A 160 -20.95 5.25 -2.47
C HIS A 160 -21.11 4.40 -3.74
N VAL A 161 -22.35 4.07 -4.07
CA VAL A 161 -22.67 3.34 -5.30
C VAL A 161 -23.28 4.31 -6.30
N ALA A 162 -22.57 4.55 -7.40
CA ALA A 162 -23.04 5.34 -8.52
C ALA A 162 -23.45 4.43 -9.68
N ARG A 163 -24.60 4.73 -10.29
CA ARG A 163 -24.98 4.16 -11.59
C ARG A 163 -24.97 5.26 -12.63
N ARG A 164 -24.27 5.01 -13.74
CA ARG A 164 -24.45 5.83 -14.93
C ARG A 164 -25.82 5.51 -15.53
N LEU A 165 -26.81 6.34 -15.26
CA LEU A 165 -28.08 6.30 -15.99
C LEU A 165 -27.76 6.73 -17.42
N GLY A 166 -27.77 5.77 -18.34
CA GLY A 166 -27.76 6.07 -19.77
C GLY A 166 -28.91 7.03 -20.06
N VAL A 167 -28.60 8.18 -20.65
CA VAL A 167 -29.63 9.03 -21.27
C VAL A 167 -30.26 8.16 -22.35
N PHE A 168 -31.45 7.63 -22.08
CA PHE A 168 -32.30 7.10 -23.13
C PHE A 168 -32.70 8.30 -23.99
N LEU A 169 -32.12 8.38 -25.19
CA LEU A 169 -32.70 9.18 -26.26
C LEU A 169 -34.09 8.58 -26.51
N ASN A 170 -35.13 9.31 -26.11
CA ASN A 170 -36.49 9.04 -26.58
C ASN A 170 -36.50 9.29 -28.09
N PHE A 171 -36.67 8.21 -28.86
CA PHE A 171 -37.08 8.26 -30.25
C PHE A 171 -38.58 8.57 -30.33
#